data_AF-A0A2D9C9N2-F1
#
_entry.id   AF-A0A2D9C9N2-F1
#
_cell.length_a   1.000
_cell.length_b   1.000
_cell.length_c   1.000
_cell.angle_alpha   90.00
_cell.angle_beta   90.00
_cell.angle_gamma   90.00
#
_symmetry.space_group_name_H-M   'P 1'
#
loop_
_entity.id
_entity.type
_entity.pdbx_description
1 polymer ?
#
loop_
_entity_poly.entity_id
_entity_poly.type
_entity_poly.pdbx_seq_one_letter_code
_entity_poly.pdbx_strand_id
1 'polypeptide(L)' 'MMPTTDNCCTRLGWIEYMVSAGSFCMHVSVDPDADLDGWFDAFCHDDQAMIAISGWNFTLDAI' A
#
# COMPACT_ATOMS: atom_id res chain seq x y z
N MET A 1 9.26 -7.04 -9.88
CA MET A 1 10.33 -6.13 -9.39
C MET A 1 9.69 -5.28 -8.32
N MET A 2 10.24 -5.22 -7.11
CA MET A 2 9.65 -4.40 -6.05
C MET A 2 9.90 -2.91 -6.34
N PRO A 3 8.91 -2.03 -6.17
CA PRO A 3 9.09 -0.61 -6.36
C PRO A 3 10.00 -0.02 -5.27
N THR A 4 10.72 1.04 -5.64
CA THR A 4 11.60 1.81 -4.75
C THR A 4 11.29 3.30 -4.78
N THR A 5 10.32 3.72 -5.60
CA THR A 5 9.86 5.11 -5.76
C THR A 5 8.41 5.10 -6.24
N ASP A 6 7.69 6.20 -6.06
CA ASP A 6 6.30 6.38 -6.52
C ASP A 6 6.16 6.12 -8.02
N ASN A 7 7.10 6.64 -8.82
CA ASN A 7 7.10 6.44 -10.27
C ASN A 7 7.26 4.96 -10.67
N CYS A 8 7.90 4.14 -9.83
CA CYS A 8 7.93 2.69 -10.05
C CYS A 8 6.53 2.10 -9.85
N CYS A 9 5.81 2.47 -8.80
CA CYS A 9 4.43 2.03 -8.54
C CYS A 9 3.50 2.40 -9.69
N THR A 10 3.51 3.67 -10.13
CA THR A 10 2.68 4.13 -11.26
C THR A 10 2.98 3.36 -12.55
N ARG A 11 4.26 3.13 -12.85
CA ARG A 11 4.68 2.38 -14.05
C ARG A 11 4.31 0.89 -13.98
N LEU A 12 4.26 0.32 -12.77
CA LEU A 12 3.83 -1.06 -12.53
C LEU A 12 2.30 -1.19 -12.50
N GLY A 13 1.55 -0.08 -12.51
CA GLY A 13 0.09 -0.10 -12.42
C GLY A 13 -0.41 -0.52 -11.04
N TRP A 14 0.38 -0.25 -9.99
CA TRP A 14 -0.05 -0.49 -8.61
C TRP A 14 -1.18 0.46 -8.22
N ILE A 15 -2.09 -0.01 -7.38
CA ILE A 15 -3.28 0.73 -6.94
C ILE A 15 -2.92 1.50 -5.68
N GLU A 16 -3.22 2.79 -5.67
CA GLU A 16 -3.01 3.64 -4.51
C GLU A 16 -4.18 3.53 -3.53
N TYR A 17 -3.85 3.42 -2.25
CA TYR A 17 -4.78 3.36 -1.14
C TYR A 17 -4.36 4.34 -0.05
N MET A 18 -5.36 4.92 0.60
CA MET A 18 -5.21 5.47 1.94
C MET A 18 -5.55 4.38 2.96
N VAL A 19 -4.57 3.98 3.76
CA VAL A 19 -4.71 2.99 4.85
C VAL A 19 -4.93 3.72 6.16
N SER A 20 -6.02 3.45 6.86
CA SER A 20 -6.35 4.13 8.12
C SER A 20 -6.52 3.18 9.30
N ALA A 21 -6.01 3.58 10.48
CA ALA A 21 -6.28 2.94 11.77
C ALA A 21 -6.45 4.02 12.87
N GLY A 22 -7.69 4.20 13.31
CA GLY A 22 -8.02 5.23 14.30
C GLY A 22 -7.68 6.63 13.77
N SER A 23 -6.77 7.33 14.45
CA SER A 23 -6.30 8.67 14.06
C SER A 23 -5.10 8.67 13.12
N PHE A 24 -4.59 7.51 12.75
CA PHE A 24 -3.42 7.37 11.87
C PHE A 24 -3.88 7.00 10.46
N CYS A 25 -3.22 7.59 9.46
CA CYS A 25 -3.40 7.26 8.06
C CYS A 25 -2.05 7.16 7.37
N MET A 26 -1.99 6.38 6.29
CA MET A 26 -0.78 6.18 5.49
C MET A 26 -1.16 6.03 4.02
N HIS A 27 -0.42 6.72 3.15
CA HIS A 27 -0.57 6.58 1.71
C HIS A 27 0.32 5.46 1.19
N VAL A 28 -0.27 4.45 0.56
CA VAL A 28 0.45 3.29 0.04
C VAL A 28 0.03 2.93 -1.38
N SER A 29 0.91 2.28 -2.12
CA SER A 29 0.59 1.56 -3.35
C SER A 29 0.63 0.05 -3.11
N VAL A 30 -0.31 -0.69 -3.69
CA VAL A 30 -0.39 -2.15 -3.58
C VAL A 30 -0.45 -2.78 -4.97
N ASP A 31 0.17 -3.94 -5.13
CA ASP A 31 0.05 -4.73 -6.35
C ASP A 31 -1.43 -5.06 -6.63
N PRO A 32 -1.94 -4.84 -7.87
CA PRO A 32 -3.35 -5.05 -8.17
C PRO A 32 -3.81 -6.50 -7.99
N ASP A 33 -2.89 -7.46 -8.01
CA ASP A 33 -3.18 -8.89 -7.83
C ASP A 33 -2.95 -9.35 -6.37
N ALA A 34 -2.62 -8.43 -5.45
CA ALA A 34 -2.41 -8.78 -4.05
C ALA A 34 -3.71 -9.22 -3.35
N ASP A 35 -3.61 -10.29 -2.55
CA ASP A 35 -4.67 -10.66 -1.62
C ASP A 35 -4.61 -9.76 -0.40
N LEU A 36 -5.62 -8.90 -0.25
CA LEU A 36 -5.71 -7.96 0.87
C LEU A 36 -6.25 -8.61 2.16
N ASP A 37 -6.69 -9.87 2.10
CA ASP A 37 -7.11 -10.63 3.27
C ASP A 37 -5.89 -11.22 4.00
N GLY A 38 -5.61 -10.72 5.19
CA GLY A 38 -4.45 -11.16 6.00
C GLY A 38 -3.29 -10.18 5.94
N TRP A 39 -2.08 -10.66 5.62
CA TRP A 39 -0.89 -9.81 5.50
C TRP A 39 -0.50 -9.64 4.05
N PHE A 40 -0.30 -8.40 3.60
CA PHE A 40 0.15 -8.09 2.26
C PHE A 40 1.25 -7.04 2.25
N ASP A 41 2.06 -7.04 1.20
CA ASP A 41 3.10 -6.05 0.98
C ASP A 41 2.52 -4.81 0.29
N ALA A 42 2.92 -3.63 0.77
CA ALA A 42 2.56 -2.35 0.19
C ALA A 42 3.78 -1.43 0.14
N PHE A 43 3.82 -0.53 -0.83
CA PHE A 43 4.84 0.50 -0.91
C PHE A 43 4.34 1.76 -0.19
N CYS A 44 5.00 2.17 0.90
CA CYS A 44 4.69 3.40 1.62
C CYS A 44 5.30 4.60 0.90
N HIS A 45 4.47 5.57 0.52
CA HIS A 45 4.91 6.78 -0.20
C HIS A 45 5.67 7.76 0.69
N ASP A 46 5.35 7.82 1.99
CA ASP A 46 6.01 8.72 2.94
C ASP A 46 7.47 8.29 3.21
N ASP A 47 7.67 7.00 3.47
CA ASP A 47 8.98 6.43 3.82
C ASP A 47 9.76 5.90 2.61
N GLN A 48 9.13 5.85 1.43
CA GLN A 48 9.66 5.26 0.19
C GLN A 48 10.19 3.82 0.38
N ALA A 49 9.42 3.00 1.09
CA ALA A 49 9.83 1.65 1.48
C ALA A 49 8.68 0.64 1.36
N MET A 50 9.05 -0.63 1.14
CA MET A 50 8.11 -1.74 1.23
C MET A 50 7.81 -2.04 2.70
N ILE A 51 6.53 -2.15 3.03
CA ILE A 51 6.02 -2.49 4.36
C ILE A 51 5.01 -3.62 4.26
N ALA A 52 4.82 -4.36 5.36
CA ALA A 52 3.77 -5.36 5.47
C ALA A 52 2.59 -4.79 6.26
N ILE A 53 1.38 -4.90 5.72
CA ILE A 53 0.14 -4.41 6.34
C ILE A 53 -0.75 -5.59 6.67
N SER A 54 -1.37 -5.57 7.86
CA SER A 54 -2.39 -6.55 8.25
C SER A 54 -3.77 -6.04 7.86
N GLY A 55 -4.34 -6.49 6.76
CA GLY A 55 -5.65 -6.08 6.24
C GLY A 55 -6.82 -6.24 7.21
N TRP A 56 -6.64 -6.98 8.31
CA TRP A 56 -7.67 -7.13 9.35
C TRP A 56 -7.73 -5.95 10.33
N ASN A 57 -6.67 -5.15 10.41
CA ASN A 57 -6.52 -4.07 11.41
C ASN A 57 -6.72 -2.67 10.83
N PHE A 58 -6.91 -2.53 9.52
CA PHE A 58 -6.98 -1.24 8.85
C PHE A 58 -8.14 -1.19 7.86
N THR A 59 -8.59 0.02 7.55
CA THR A 59 -9.47 0.29 6.41
C THR A 59 -8.65 0.77 5.23
N LEU A 60 -9.02 0.34 4.02
CA LEU A 60 -8.37 0.68 2.76
C LEU A 60 -9.35 1.42 1.87
N ASP A 61 -9.03 2.67 1.52
CA ASP A 61 -9.81 3.48 0.59
C ASP A 61 -8.96 3.76 -0.65
N ALA A 62 -9.40 3.31 -1.82
CA ALA A 62 -8.71 3.56 -3.08
C ALA A 62 -8.78 5.06 -3.45
N ILE A 63 -7.69 5.61 -3.96
CA ILE A 63 -7.54 7.05 -4.30
C ILE A 63 -7.05 7.28 -5.72
#